data_AF-A0A7R9L8W1-F1
#
_entry.id   AF-A0A7R9L8W1-F1
#
_cell.length_a   1.000
_cell.length_b   1.000
_cell.length_c   1.000
_cell.angle_alpha   90.00
_cell.angle_beta   90.00
_cell.angle_gamma   90.00
#
_symmetry.space_group_name_H-M   'P 1'
#
loop_
_entity.id
_entity.type
_entity.pdbx_description
1 polymer ?
#
loop_
_entity_poly.entity_id
_entity_poly.type
_entity_poly.pdbx_seq_one_letter_code
_entity_poly.pdbx_strand_id
1 'polypeptide(L)'
;MSKNADLIDICNTVSKWINRSLIPEPDITGLADICDLNKYDEKYSAEDLKTVVDTAFKQKSQQFNNETELQFENYENLLSLVIMVAKHGSCSGGLPINLLADIFDCRTLDECQQLFILIENKVDVWKEECFFKNVKNQLLRSCNDLLRRLSRSQNTVFCGRILVFLARFFPLFERSGLNLNSDFNHENATT
;
A
#
# COMPACT_ATOMS: atom_id res chain seq x y z
N MET A 1 -2.62 -33.56 2.08
CA MET A 1 -1.87 -33.02 3.24
C MET A 1 -0.52 -32.39 2.87
N SER A 2 0.16 -32.78 1.78
CA SER A 2 1.49 -32.20 1.43
C SER A 2 1.45 -30.77 0.84
N LYS A 3 0.48 -30.44 -0.04
CA LYS A 3 0.44 -29.12 -0.72
C LYS A 3 0.44 -27.92 0.24
N ASN A 4 -0.26 -28.02 1.38
CA ASN A 4 -0.42 -26.91 2.32
C ASN A 4 0.84 -26.69 3.17
N ALA A 5 1.54 -27.78 3.52
CA ALA A 5 2.82 -27.70 4.22
C ALA A 5 3.90 -27.04 3.35
N ASP A 6 3.93 -27.37 2.06
CA ASP A 6 4.85 -26.79 1.08
C ASP A 6 4.60 -25.27 0.87
N LEU A 7 3.34 -24.83 0.79
CA LEU A 7 3.00 -23.39 0.69
C LEU A 7 3.37 -22.60 1.94
N ILE A 8 3.24 -23.22 3.13
CA ILE A 8 3.69 -22.63 4.39
C ILE A 8 5.21 -22.45 4.41
N ASP A 9 5.97 -23.42 3.89
CA ASP A 9 7.43 -23.33 3.79
C ASP A 9 7.88 -22.23 2.81
N ILE A 10 7.19 -22.10 1.68
CA ILE A 10 7.40 -20.99 0.73
C ILE A 10 7.10 -19.64 1.42
N CYS A 11 5.99 -19.55 2.15
CA CYS A 11 5.64 -18.34 2.90
C CYS A 11 6.72 -17.98 3.92
N ASN A 12 7.25 -18.96 4.66
CA ASN A 12 8.33 -18.75 5.62
C ASN A 12 9.62 -18.29 4.96
N THR A 13 9.93 -18.81 3.77
CA THR A 13 11.10 -18.42 2.98
C THR A 13 10.98 -16.97 2.51
N VAL A 14 9.82 -16.58 1.97
CA VAL A 14 9.52 -15.18 1.60
C VAL A 14 9.61 -14.27 2.83
N SER A 15 9.01 -14.65 3.96
CA SER A 15 9.07 -13.88 5.20
C SER A 15 10.50 -13.68 5.73
N LYS A 16 11.36 -14.71 5.64
CA LYS A 16 12.79 -14.59 5.98
C LYS A 16 13.51 -13.60 5.07
N TRP A 17 13.24 -13.64 3.76
CA TRP A 17 13.80 -12.68 2.82
C TRP A 17 13.34 -11.25 3.11
N ILE A 18 12.06 -11.05 3.39
CA ILE A 18 11.51 -9.73 3.76
C ILE A 18 12.28 -9.18 4.97
N ASN A 19 12.47 -10.00 6.00
CA ASN A 19 13.20 -9.58 7.21
C ASN A 19 14.66 -9.19 6.93
N ARG A 20 15.35 -9.90 6.03
CA ARG A 20 16.73 -9.57 5.63
C ARG A 20 16.80 -8.26 4.82
N SER A 21 15.78 -8.01 4.01
CA SER A 21 15.72 -6.85 3.10
C SER A 21 15.33 -5.53 3.79
N LEU A 22 14.87 -5.60 5.05
CA LEU A 22 14.49 -4.45 5.87
C LEU A 22 15.65 -3.91 6.74
N ILE A 23 16.89 -4.29 6.42
CA ILE A 23 18.14 -3.87 7.09
C ILE A 23 18.82 -2.76 6.25
N PRO A 24 19.65 -1.84 6.81
CA PRO A 24 20.07 -0.60 6.14
C PRO A 24 20.79 -0.73 4.78
N GLU A 25 21.30 -1.91 4.45
CA GLU A 25 21.73 -2.25 3.09
C GLU A 25 20.74 -3.27 2.50
N PRO A 26 19.79 -2.85 1.64
CA PRO A 26 18.77 -3.75 1.12
C PRO A 26 19.41 -4.83 0.24
N ASP A 27 19.27 -6.10 0.66
CA ASP A 27 19.72 -7.26 -0.10
C ASP A 27 18.81 -7.51 -1.31
N ILE A 28 19.03 -6.75 -2.38
CA ILE A 28 18.40 -6.95 -3.69
C ILE A 28 18.78 -8.28 -4.35
N THR A 29 19.84 -8.95 -3.89
CA THR A 29 20.29 -10.24 -4.44
C THR A 29 19.24 -11.34 -4.21
N GLY A 30 18.50 -11.28 -3.09
CA GLY A 30 17.41 -12.22 -2.81
C GLY A 30 16.11 -11.94 -3.56
N LEU A 31 15.99 -10.85 -4.33
CA LEU A 31 14.87 -10.65 -5.26
C LEU A 31 14.85 -11.76 -6.31
N ALA A 32 16.03 -12.18 -6.77
CA ALA A 32 16.15 -13.31 -7.67
C ALA A 32 15.58 -14.58 -7.03
N ASP A 33 15.76 -14.80 -5.71
CA ASP A 33 15.22 -15.99 -5.01
C ASP A 33 13.69 -15.98 -4.89
N ILE A 34 13.06 -14.80 -4.76
CA ILE A 34 11.59 -14.66 -4.80
C ILE A 34 11.05 -14.69 -6.23
N CYS A 35 11.78 -14.13 -7.18
CA CYS A 35 11.46 -14.25 -8.60
C CYS A 35 11.71 -15.68 -9.13
N ASP A 36 12.59 -16.45 -8.48
CA ASP A 36 12.88 -17.87 -8.72
C ASP A 36 11.83 -18.81 -8.12
N LEU A 37 10.67 -18.28 -7.69
CA LEU A 37 9.45 -19.07 -7.55
C LEU A 37 9.10 -19.85 -8.84
N ASN A 38 9.74 -19.52 -9.97
CA ASN A 38 9.84 -20.36 -11.17
C ASN A 38 10.18 -21.84 -10.88
N LYS A 39 10.95 -22.16 -9.83
CA LYS A 39 11.23 -23.55 -9.40
C LYS A 39 9.99 -24.31 -8.95
N TYR A 40 8.92 -23.60 -8.60
CA TYR A 40 7.66 -24.13 -8.09
C TYR A 40 6.49 -23.95 -9.08
N ASP A 41 6.73 -23.33 -10.24
CA ASP A 41 5.73 -23.00 -11.27
C ASP A 41 5.15 -24.26 -11.94
N GLU A 42 5.88 -25.38 -11.91
CA GLU A 42 5.37 -26.69 -12.36
C GLU A 42 4.36 -27.32 -11.38
N LYS A 43 4.32 -26.88 -10.11
CA LYS A 43 3.55 -27.52 -9.02
C LYS A 43 2.39 -26.66 -8.49
N TYR A 44 2.48 -25.34 -8.63
CA TYR A 44 1.50 -24.36 -8.12
C TYR A 44 1.12 -23.36 -9.20
N SER A 45 -0.10 -22.84 -9.14
CA SER A 45 -0.49 -21.77 -10.05
C SER A 45 0.20 -20.46 -9.65
N ALA A 46 0.46 -19.59 -10.63
CA ALA A 46 0.99 -18.25 -10.39
C ALA A 46 0.13 -17.44 -9.39
N GLU A 47 -1.18 -17.70 -9.34
CA GLU A 47 -2.09 -17.03 -8.40
C GLU A 47 -1.91 -17.53 -6.95
N ASP A 48 -1.68 -18.83 -6.76
CA ASP A 48 -1.35 -19.39 -5.44
C ASP A 48 -0.06 -18.78 -4.90
N LEU A 49 0.95 -18.64 -5.77
CA LEU A 49 2.25 -18.06 -5.41
C LEU A 49 2.14 -16.57 -5.04
N LYS A 50 1.39 -15.79 -5.81
CA LYS A 50 1.08 -14.39 -5.46
C LYS A 50 0.38 -14.30 -4.10
N THR A 51 -0.58 -15.18 -3.84
CA THR A 51 -1.31 -15.21 -2.56
C THR A 51 -0.37 -15.48 -1.38
N VAL A 52 0.63 -16.36 -1.56
CA VAL A 52 1.66 -16.62 -0.55
C VAL A 52 2.52 -15.37 -0.31
N VAL A 53 2.97 -14.70 -1.37
CA VAL A 53 3.75 -13.46 -1.26
C VAL A 53 2.94 -12.36 -0.56
N ASP A 54 1.70 -12.14 -0.99
CA ASP A 54 0.76 -11.19 -0.37
C ASP A 54 0.58 -11.46 1.13
N THR A 55 0.47 -12.74 1.51
CA THR A 55 0.30 -13.16 2.91
C THR A 55 1.55 -12.84 3.74
N ALA A 56 2.75 -13.11 3.21
CA ALA A 56 4.01 -12.80 3.89
C ALA A 56 4.17 -11.29 4.14
N PHE A 57 3.85 -10.46 3.15
CA PHE A 57 3.87 -8.99 3.30
C PHE A 57 2.84 -8.49 4.33
N LYS A 58 1.62 -9.04 4.31
CA LYS A 58 0.58 -8.70 5.30
C LYS A 58 0.98 -9.08 6.71
N GLN A 59 1.55 -10.26 6.92
CA GLN A 59 2.08 -10.70 8.21
C GLN A 59 3.18 -9.74 8.70
N LYS A 60 4.07 -9.31 7.81
CA LYS A 60 5.13 -8.37 8.20
C LYS A 60 4.58 -6.99 8.57
N SER A 61 3.62 -6.46 7.79
CA SER A 61 2.93 -5.21 8.11
C SER A 61 2.23 -5.27 9.47
N GLN A 62 1.55 -6.38 9.77
CA GLN A 62 0.92 -6.60 11.07
C GLN A 62 1.93 -6.63 12.23
N GLN A 63 3.11 -7.24 12.05
CA GLN A 63 4.16 -7.20 13.07
C GLN A 63 4.55 -5.76 13.41
N PHE A 64 4.78 -4.93 12.40
CA PHE A 64 5.08 -3.51 12.61
C PHE A 64 3.93 -2.77 13.27
N ASN A 65 2.68 -3.04 12.90
CA ASN A 65 1.52 -2.39 13.52
C ASN A 65 1.30 -2.78 14.99
N ASN A 66 1.82 -3.93 15.43
CA ASN A 66 1.77 -4.35 16.83
C ASN A 66 2.84 -3.67 17.70
N GLU A 67 3.82 -2.98 17.10
CA GLU A 67 4.82 -2.20 17.82
C GLU A 67 4.24 -0.86 18.29
N THR A 68 4.46 -0.53 19.57
CA THR A 68 3.95 0.70 20.19
C THR A 68 4.50 1.95 19.53
N GLU A 69 5.79 1.95 19.18
CA GLU A 69 6.45 3.08 18.54
C GLU A 69 6.44 2.94 17.03
N LEU A 70 6.09 4.03 16.33
CA LEU A 70 6.20 4.08 14.89
C LEU A 70 7.66 4.25 14.46
N GLN A 71 8.18 3.26 13.75
CA GLN A 71 9.47 3.34 13.07
C GLN A 71 9.24 3.63 11.58
N PHE A 72 9.33 4.90 11.19
CA PHE A 72 9.00 5.35 9.82
C PHE A 72 9.79 4.60 8.74
N GLU A 73 11.08 4.37 8.99
CA GLU A 73 11.99 3.66 8.07
C GLU A 73 11.50 2.23 7.75
N ASN A 74 10.92 1.52 8.73
CA ASN A 74 10.36 0.18 8.51
C ASN A 74 9.23 0.20 7.49
N TYR A 75 8.34 1.19 7.58
CA TYR A 75 7.21 1.37 6.66
C TYR A 75 7.67 1.86 5.29
N GLU A 76 8.67 2.73 5.24
CA GLU A 76 9.28 3.19 4.00
C GLU A 76 9.94 2.05 3.23
N ASN A 77 10.73 1.23 3.92
CA ASN A 77 11.41 0.07 3.35
C ASN A 77 10.40 -0.99 2.91
N LEU A 78 9.40 -1.29 3.75
CA LEU A 78 8.32 -2.23 3.40
C LEU A 78 7.57 -1.80 2.14
N LEU A 79 7.19 -0.52 2.05
CA LEU A 79 6.49 0.02 0.90
C LEU A 79 7.34 -0.03 -0.37
N SER A 80 8.62 0.31 -0.26
CA SER A 80 9.55 0.27 -1.40
C SER A 80 9.76 -1.15 -1.89
N LEU A 81 9.88 -2.11 -0.98
CA LEU A 81 10.01 -3.54 -1.27
C LEU A 81 8.77 -4.09 -2.00
N VAL A 82 7.57 -3.83 -1.48
CA VAL A 82 6.33 -4.36 -2.06
C VAL A 82 6.02 -3.72 -3.42
N ILE A 83 6.36 -2.44 -3.63
CA ILE A 83 6.26 -1.80 -4.95
C ILE A 83 7.15 -2.50 -5.96
N MET A 84 8.40 -2.79 -5.59
CA MET A 84 9.33 -3.49 -6.47
C MET A 84 8.83 -4.90 -6.81
N VAL A 85 8.39 -5.68 -5.82
CA VAL A 85 7.81 -7.02 -6.04
C VAL A 85 6.56 -6.95 -6.93
N ALA A 86 5.72 -5.94 -6.76
CA ALA A 86 4.54 -5.72 -7.60
C ALA A 86 4.93 -5.35 -9.05
N LYS A 87 5.98 -4.55 -9.25
CA LYS A 87 6.51 -4.26 -10.60
C LYS A 87 7.03 -5.51 -11.31
N HIS A 88 7.56 -6.47 -10.57
CA HIS A 88 7.97 -7.78 -11.11
C HIS A 88 6.79 -8.74 -11.32
N GLY A 89 5.57 -8.39 -10.91
CA GLY A 89 4.38 -9.23 -11.09
C GLY A 89 4.31 -10.44 -10.15
N SER A 90 5.15 -10.48 -9.11
CA SER A 90 5.22 -11.58 -8.14
C SER A 90 4.22 -11.46 -6.99
N CYS A 91 3.42 -10.39 -6.94
CA CYS A 91 2.34 -10.19 -5.98
C CYS A 91 1.12 -9.52 -6.64
N SER A 92 0.03 -9.35 -5.89
CA SER A 92 -1.14 -8.64 -6.38
C SER A 92 -0.85 -7.15 -6.63
N GLY A 93 -1.28 -6.62 -7.78
CA GLY A 93 -1.00 -5.23 -8.16
C GLY A 93 -1.56 -4.15 -7.22
N GLY A 94 -2.59 -4.49 -6.43
CA GLY A 94 -3.16 -3.62 -5.39
C GLY A 94 -2.51 -3.75 -4.01
N LEU A 95 -1.60 -4.73 -3.80
CA LEU A 95 -1.03 -5.04 -2.50
C LEU A 95 -0.36 -3.83 -1.81
N PRO A 96 0.46 -3.00 -2.48
CA PRO A 96 1.13 -1.88 -1.81
C PRO A 96 0.16 -0.93 -1.10
N ILE A 97 -0.97 -0.62 -1.74
CA ILE A 97 -1.97 0.30 -1.20
C ILE A 97 -2.89 -0.38 -0.20
N ASN A 98 -3.17 -1.67 -0.36
CA ASN A 98 -3.90 -2.44 0.64
C ASN A 98 -3.13 -2.45 1.97
N LEU A 99 -1.81 -2.67 1.94
CA LEU A 99 -0.98 -2.61 3.16
C LEU A 99 -1.02 -1.22 3.79
N LEU A 100 -0.92 -0.15 3.00
CA LEU A 100 -1.02 1.22 3.51
C LEU A 100 -2.39 1.52 4.14
N ALA A 101 -3.48 1.02 3.54
CA ALA A 101 -4.82 1.15 4.11
C ALA A 101 -4.89 0.46 5.49
N ASP A 102 -4.42 -0.78 5.58
CA ASP A 102 -4.36 -1.53 6.84
C ASP A 102 -3.51 -0.79 7.90
N ILE A 103 -2.38 -0.20 7.49
CA ILE A 103 -1.52 0.60 8.38
C ILE A 103 -2.26 1.84 8.88
N PHE A 104 -2.94 2.58 8.00
CA PHE A 104 -3.69 3.77 8.42
C PHE A 104 -4.80 3.43 9.40
N ASP A 105 -5.49 2.30 9.23
CA ASP A 105 -6.56 1.87 10.14
C ASP A 105 -6.05 1.47 11.53
N CYS A 106 -4.80 1.01 11.62
CA CYS A 106 -4.17 0.62 12.89
C CYS A 106 -3.40 1.75 13.61
N ARG A 107 -3.23 2.92 13.00
CA ARG A 107 -2.39 4.01 13.52
C ARG A 107 -3.19 5.27 13.87
N THR A 108 -2.62 6.09 14.76
CA THR A 108 -3.19 7.39 15.14
C THR A 108 -3.17 8.37 13.97
N LEU A 109 -3.95 9.46 14.04
CA LEU A 109 -3.99 10.44 12.94
C LEU A 109 -2.65 11.16 12.73
N ASP A 110 -1.91 11.41 13.80
CA ASP A 110 -0.59 12.04 13.73
C ASP A 110 0.42 11.15 13.01
N GLU A 111 0.40 9.85 13.31
CA GLU A 111 1.20 8.82 12.62
C GLU A 111 0.77 8.66 11.15
N CYS A 112 -0.55 8.65 10.89
CA CYS A 112 -1.07 8.60 9.52
C CYS A 112 -0.58 9.80 8.70
N GLN A 113 -0.52 11.00 9.29
CA GLN A 113 -0.02 12.20 8.62
C GLN A 113 1.46 12.09 8.25
N GLN A 114 2.27 11.46 9.10
CA GLN A 114 3.69 11.18 8.82
C GLN A 114 3.80 10.16 7.68
N LEU A 115 3.11 9.02 7.81
CA LEU A 115 3.13 7.93 6.82
C LEU A 115 2.56 8.34 5.45
N PHE A 116 1.64 9.30 5.40
CA PHE A 116 1.08 9.78 4.13
C PHE A 116 2.14 10.36 3.18
N ILE A 117 3.27 10.85 3.71
CA ILE A 117 4.43 11.30 2.91
C ILE A 117 4.94 10.18 1.98
N LEU A 118 4.86 8.93 2.42
CA LEU A 118 5.28 7.76 1.62
C LEU A 118 4.48 7.63 0.32
N ILE A 119 3.20 8.02 0.35
CA ILE A 119 2.31 8.00 -0.81
C ILE A 119 2.56 9.23 -1.68
N GLU A 120 2.65 10.41 -1.07
CA GLU A 120 2.87 11.69 -1.76
C GLU A 120 4.15 11.68 -2.60
N ASN A 121 5.24 11.17 -2.03
CA ASN A 121 6.54 11.10 -2.70
C ASN A 121 6.59 10.11 -3.86
N LYS A 122 5.61 9.20 -3.96
CA LYS A 122 5.55 8.14 -4.97
C LYS A 122 4.40 8.32 -5.96
N VAL A 123 3.84 9.53 -6.08
CA VAL A 123 2.69 9.82 -6.97
C VAL A 123 2.91 9.39 -8.43
N ASP A 124 4.13 9.54 -8.94
CA ASP A 124 4.44 9.17 -10.32
C ASP A 124 4.46 7.64 -10.50
N VAL A 125 4.89 6.89 -9.47
CA VAL A 125 4.83 5.42 -9.46
C VAL A 125 3.38 4.95 -9.51
N TRP A 126 2.48 5.57 -8.74
CA TRP A 126 1.07 5.17 -8.70
C TRP A 126 0.33 5.44 -10.02
N LYS A 127 0.85 6.36 -10.83
CA LYS A 127 0.32 6.68 -12.16
C LYS A 127 0.82 5.74 -13.27
N GLU A 128 1.85 4.94 -13.01
CA GLU A 128 2.31 3.93 -13.96
C GLU A 128 1.16 2.96 -14.27
N GLU A 129 1.05 2.51 -15.54
CA GLU A 129 -0.10 1.72 -15.99
C GLU A 129 -0.27 0.41 -15.20
N CYS A 130 0.84 -0.19 -14.76
CA CYS A 130 0.85 -1.42 -13.95
C CYS A 130 0.14 -1.25 -12.59
N PHE A 131 0.15 -0.05 -12.03
CA PHE A 131 -0.49 0.26 -10.75
C PHE A 131 -1.85 0.93 -10.90
N PHE A 132 -1.97 1.89 -11.82
CA PHE A 132 -3.11 2.81 -11.86
C PHE A 132 -4.47 2.10 -11.83
N LYS A 133 -4.64 1.04 -12.64
CA LYS A 133 -5.91 0.27 -12.70
C LYS A 133 -6.25 -0.42 -11.36
N ASN A 134 -5.25 -0.88 -10.62
CA ASN A 134 -5.41 -1.64 -9.38
C ASN A 134 -5.49 -0.73 -8.13
N VAL A 135 -4.79 0.41 -8.18
CA VAL A 135 -4.56 1.29 -7.03
C VAL A 135 -5.62 2.38 -6.91
N LYS A 136 -6.12 2.89 -8.05
CA LYS A 136 -6.93 4.12 -8.08
C LYS A 136 -8.11 4.15 -7.10
N ASN A 137 -8.93 3.10 -7.13
CA ASN A 137 -10.14 3.05 -6.29
C ASN A 137 -9.80 2.85 -4.81
N GLN A 138 -8.77 2.04 -4.53
CA GLN A 138 -8.34 1.78 -3.16
C GLN A 138 -7.74 3.03 -2.53
N LEU A 139 -6.91 3.75 -3.28
CA LEU A 139 -6.27 4.97 -2.83
C LEU A 139 -7.28 6.10 -2.59
N LEU A 140 -8.30 6.23 -3.45
CA LEU A 140 -9.43 7.13 -3.20
C LEU A 140 -10.18 6.76 -1.92
N ARG A 141 -10.45 5.47 -1.71
CA ARG A 141 -11.12 4.98 -0.50
C ARG A 141 -10.31 5.31 0.75
N SER A 142 -9.03 4.95 0.78
CA SER A 142 -8.13 5.24 1.92
C SER A 142 -8.02 6.74 2.20
N CYS A 143 -7.95 7.59 1.17
CA CYS A 143 -7.94 9.03 1.35
C CYS A 143 -9.26 9.55 1.93
N ASN A 144 -10.41 9.05 1.46
CA ASN A 144 -11.72 9.42 1.98
C ASN A 144 -11.93 8.94 3.43
N ASP A 145 -11.42 7.76 3.78
CA ASP A 145 -11.48 7.23 5.14
C ASP A 145 -10.64 8.07 6.09
N LEU A 146 -9.43 8.49 5.67
CA LEU A 146 -8.64 9.48 6.41
C LEU A 146 -9.40 10.80 6.56
N LEU A 147 -9.93 11.38 5.47
CA LEU A 147 -10.70 12.63 5.52
C LEU A 147 -11.91 12.54 6.47
N ARG A 148 -12.56 11.38 6.57
CA ARG A 148 -13.68 11.15 7.49
C ARG A 148 -13.24 11.09 8.96
N ARG A 149 -12.02 10.59 9.23
CA ARG A 149 -11.44 10.55 10.58
C ARG A 149 -10.90 11.91 11.03
N LEU A 150 -10.51 12.77 10.08
CA LEU A 150 -10.00 14.11 10.39
C LEU A 150 -11.11 15.06 10.85
N SER A 151 -10.82 15.81 11.92
CA SER A 151 -11.69 16.92 12.32
C SER A 151 -11.59 18.06 11.30
N ARG A 152 -12.74 18.55 10.82
CA ARG A 152 -12.84 19.67 9.86
C ARG A 152 -12.21 20.98 10.37
N SER A 153 -12.05 21.16 11.68
CA SER A 153 -11.55 22.41 12.29
C SER A 153 -10.12 22.35 12.80
N GLN A 154 -9.57 21.17 13.10
CA GLN A 154 -8.23 21.05 13.71
C GLN A 154 -7.17 20.55 12.72
N ASN A 155 -7.54 19.66 11.78
CA ASN A 155 -6.57 18.99 10.90
C ASN A 155 -6.61 19.54 9.47
N THR A 156 -6.78 20.85 9.33
CA THR A 156 -7.00 21.52 8.02
C THR A 156 -5.80 21.35 7.09
N VAL A 157 -4.57 21.35 7.62
CA VAL A 157 -3.33 21.16 6.85
C VAL A 157 -3.26 19.75 6.26
N PHE A 158 -3.53 18.72 7.07
CA PHE A 158 -3.48 17.34 6.59
C PHE A 158 -4.60 17.05 5.58
N CYS A 159 -5.81 17.55 5.84
CA CYS A 159 -6.91 17.51 4.88
C CYS A 159 -6.52 18.15 3.53
N GLY A 160 -5.92 19.33 3.57
CA GLY A 160 -5.42 20.02 2.37
C GLY A 160 -4.38 19.21 1.61
N ARG A 161 -3.41 18.58 2.31
CA ARG A 161 -2.42 17.69 1.71
C ARG A 161 -3.06 16.50 0.99
N ILE A 162 -4.05 15.84 1.60
CA ILE A 162 -4.78 14.74 0.98
C ILE A 162 -5.49 15.21 -0.29
N LEU A 163 -6.18 16.35 -0.25
CA LEU A 163 -6.90 16.90 -1.42
C LEU A 163 -5.94 17.28 -2.55
N VAL A 164 -4.81 17.90 -2.24
CA VAL A 164 -3.76 18.23 -3.22
C VAL A 164 -3.18 16.95 -3.82
N PHE A 165 -2.94 15.93 -3.02
CA PHE A 165 -2.47 14.63 -3.50
C PHE A 165 -3.50 13.99 -4.45
N LEU A 166 -4.77 13.93 -4.08
CA LEU A 166 -5.84 13.40 -4.93
C LEU A 166 -5.94 14.17 -6.26
N ALA A 167 -5.89 15.50 -6.22
CA ALA A 167 -5.92 16.34 -7.42
C ALA A 167 -4.71 16.10 -8.33
N ARG A 168 -3.54 15.80 -7.75
CA ARG A 168 -2.34 15.42 -8.52
C ARG A 168 -2.43 14.01 -9.07
N PHE A 169 -2.99 13.06 -8.32
CA PHE A 169 -3.05 11.66 -8.67
C PHE A 169 -4.08 11.37 -9.77
N PHE A 170 -5.29 11.92 -9.65
CA PHE A 170 -6.33 11.73 -10.65
C PHE A 170 -6.08 12.62 -11.89
N PRO A 171 -6.01 12.04 -13.10
CA PRO A 171 -6.06 12.81 -14.33
C PRO A 171 -7.30 13.73 -14.36
N LEU A 172 -7.17 14.95 -14.89
CA LEU A 172 -8.26 15.95 -14.95
C LEU A 172 -9.54 15.45 -15.66
N PHE A 173 -9.44 14.37 -16.44
CA PHE A 173 -10.52 13.80 -17.24
C PHE A 173 -11.16 12.55 -16.62
N GLU A 174 -10.73 12.14 -15.42
CA GLU A 174 -11.32 11.01 -14.71
C GLU A 174 -12.65 11.41 -14.07
N ARG A 175 -13.69 10.56 -14.24
CA ARG A 175 -15.00 10.77 -13.61
C ARG A 175 -14.91 11.01 -12.10
N SER A 176 -13.93 10.39 -11.44
CA SER A 176 -13.68 10.54 -9.99
C SER A 176 -13.21 11.93 -9.57
N GLY A 177 -12.71 12.76 -10.50
CA GLY A 177 -12.35 14.17 -10.27
C GLY A 177 -13.45 15.16 -10.66
N LEU A 178 -14.60 14.67 -11.13
CA LEU A 178 -15.71 15.49 -11.61
C LEU A 178 -16.89 15.41 -10.62
N ASN A 179 -17.43 16.56 -10.21
CA ASN A 179 -18.71 16.60 -9.50
C ASN A 179 -19.86 16.38 -10.48
N LEU A 180 -20.02 15.16 -10.99
CA LEU A 180 -20.97 14.82 -12.06
C LEU A 180 -22.44 15.01 -11.66
N ASN A 181 -22.74 14.94 -10.37
CA ASN A 181 -24.08 15.19 -9.84
C ASN A 181 -24.36 16.69 -9.68
N SER A 182 -23.33 17.54 -9.75
CA SER A 182 -23.43 18.99 -9.61
C SER A 182 -24.17 19.44 -8.34
N ASP A 183 -24.06 18.65 -7.26
CA ASP A 183 -24.67 19.00 -5.97
C ASP A 183 -23.94 20.21 -5.38
N PHE A 184 -24.68 21.30 -5.19
CA PHE A 184 -24.17 22.51 -4.55
C PHE A 184 -24.24 22.35 -3.03
N ASN A 185 -23.16 22.70 -2.33
CA ASN A 185 -23.15 22.67 -0.88
C ASN A 185 -23.92 23.88 -0.33
N HIS A 186 -25.13 23.65 0.19
CA HIS A 186 -26.00 24.70 0.76
C HIS A 186 -25.73 25.00 2.25
N GLU A 187 -24.73 24.36 2.88
CA GLU A 187 -24.43 24.54 4.31
C GLU A 187 -23.86 25.92 4.69
N ASN A 188 -23.39 26.73 3.72
CA ASN A 188 -22.85 28.06 3.97
C ASN A 188 -23.95 29.14 3.91
N ALA A 189 -24.75 29.25 4.96
CA ALA A 189 -25.60 30.42 5.20
C ALA A 189 -24.79 31.50 5.94
N THR A 190 -24.28 32.51 5.23
CA THR A 190 -23.85 33.77 5.85
C THR A 190 -25.08 34.64 6.04
N THR A 191 -25.61 34.67 7.28
CA THR A 191 -26.59 35.68 7.71
C THR A 191 -25.87 36.93 8.20
#